data_AF-A0A9D7A0D5-F1
#
_entry.id   AF-A0A9D7A0D5-F1
#
_cell.length_a   1.000
_cell.length_b   1.000
_cell.length_c   1.000
_cell.angle_alpha   90.00
_cell.angle_beta   90.00
_cell.angle_gamma   90.00
#
_symmetry.space_group_name_H-M   'P 1'
#
loop_
_entity.id
_entity.type
_entity.pdbx_description
1 polymer ?
#
loop_
_entity_poly.entity_id
_entity_poly.type
_entity_poly.pdbx_seq_one_letter_code
_entity_poly.pdbx_strand_id
1 'polypeptide(L)'
;MRHKFSCPGSYLAVLFLLGLFSFPTFPARADEPPTPTPRRMTQPEWWMSAPPSGPTQLDLGKFTYWKYCLVCHGDKGQGLATWRYSFPTSEWDCANKMCHSGEEPLCGFTFPEAPAILGENTLTRFATADELFDYLSARMPYQDRGALSRDEYWSLVAYLAQQRGTLARDGIVTATNARAIDLHPQPLLAPVILATGATLLALVGFALVIFFKRRKISN
;
A
#
# COMPACT_ATOMS: atom_id res chain seq x y z
N MET A 1 -4.56 -26.90 14.36
CA MET A 1 -5.92 -27.15 14.90
C MET A 1 -6.83 -26.14 14.23
N ARG A 2 -7.76 -26.60 13.38
CA ARG A 2 -8.66 -25.73 12.61
C ARG A 2 -9.87 -25.42 13.50
N HIS A 3 -9.97 -24.20 14.02
CA HIS A 3 -11.22 -23.75 14.62
C HIS A 3 -12.16 -23.34 13.48
N LYS A 4 -13.13 -24.21 13.20
CA LYS A 4 -14.31 -23.90 12.39
C LYS A 4 -15.09 -22.84 13.15
N PHE A 5 -15.14 -21.62 12.65
CA PHE A 5 -16.12 -20.64 13.09
C PHE A 5 -17.48 -21.06 12.51
N SER A 6 -18.28 -21.75 13.32
CA SER A 6 -19.68 -22.02 13.03
C SER A 6 -20.50 -20.80 13.45
N CYS A 7 -21.00 -20.01 12.49
CA CYS A 7 -22.10 -19.09 12.75
C CYS A 7 -23.39 -19.91 12.99
N PRO A 8 -24.19 -19.61 14.02
CA PRO A 8 -25.47 -20.27 14.21
C PRO A 8 -26.48 -19.73 13.18
N GLY A 9 -26.83 -20.56 12.20
CA GLY A 9 -27.93 -20.29 11.28
C GLY A 9 -29.25 -20.30 12.03
N SER A 10 -29.87 -19.13 12.15
CA SER A 10 -31.24 -19.00 12.67
C SER A 10 -32.22 -19.34 11.55
N TYR A 11 -32.73 -20.57 11.53
CA TYR A 11 -33.84 -20.95 10.66
C TYR A 11 -35.14 -20.41 11.24
N LEU A 12 -35.56 -19.22 10.80
CA LEU A 12 -36.94 -18.78 10.98
C LEU A 12 -37.78 -19.32 9.83
N ALA A 13 -38.72 -20.22 10.15
CA ALA A 13 -39.76 -20.66 9.23
C ALA A 13 -40.69 -19.48 8.94
N VAL A 14 -40.59 -18.91 7.74
CA VAL A 14 -41.53 -17.88 7.25
C VAL A 14 -42.75 -18.61 6.69
N LEU A 15 -43.88 -18.51 7.40
CA LEU A 15 -45.19 -18.88 6.86
C LEU A 15 -45.60 -17.86 5.79
N PHE A 16 -45.73 -18.33 4.54
CA PHE A 16 -46.25 -17.54 3.43
C PHE A 16 -47.76 -17.40 3.55
N LEU A 17 -48.24 -16.25 4.05
CA LEU A 17 -49.62 -15.81 3.83
C LEU A 17 -49.66 -15.05 2.51
N LEU A 18 -50.32 -15.62 1.51
CA LEU A 18 -50.59 -14.97 0.22
C LEU A 18 -51.61 -13.84 0.41
N GLY A 19 -51.12 -12.65 0.79
CA GLY A 19 -51.85 -11.40 0.71
C GLY A 19 -51.56 -10.67 -0.60
N LEU A 20 -52.60 -10.30 -1.35
CA LEU A 20 -52.52 -9.42 -2.51
C LEU A 20 -52.08 -8.01 -2.06
N PHE A 21 -50.78 -7.79 -1.93
CA PHE A 21 -50.22 -6.46 -1.71
C PHE A 21 -50.08 -5.73 -3.05
N SER A 22 -50.86 -4.65 -3.22
CA SER A 22 -50.59 -3.65 -4.25
C SER A 22 -49.29 -2.93 -3.88
N PHE A 23 -48.24 -3.20 -4.64
CA PHE A 23 -46.97 -2.49 -4.49
C PHE A 23 -47.16 -1.04 -4.97
N PRO A 24 -46.90 -0.02 -4.12
CA PRO A 24 -46.84 1.35 -4.60
C PRO A 24 -45.69 1.46 -5.61
N THR A 25 -45.99 1.99 -6.79
CA THR A 25 -44.99 2.32 -7.80
C THR A 25 -44.16 3.49 -7.30
N PHE A 26 -42.97 3.23 -6.77
CA PHE A 26 -42.00 4.28 -6.50
C PHE A 26 -41.52 4.84 -7.84
N PRO A 27 -41.54 6.16 -8.04
CA PRO A 27 -40.93 6.77 -9.22
C PRO A 27 -39.43 6.42 -9.23
N ALA A 28 -38.95 5.98 -10.38
CA ALA A 28 -37.53 5.74 -10.59
C ALA A 28 -36.75 7.03 -10.25
N ARG A 29 -35.86 6.95 -9.27
CA ARG A 29 -34.92 8.03 -8.97
C ARG A 29 -34.10 8.25 -10.24
N ALA A 30 -34.07 9.48 -10.74
CA ALA A 30 -33.18 9.84 -11.83
C ALA A 30 -31.74 9.53 -11.40
N ASP A 31 -31.07 8.68 -12.16
CA ASP A 31 -29.69 8.29 -11.92
C ASP A 31 -28.80 9.55 -12.00
N GLU A 32 -28.29 9.97 -10.84
CA GLU A 32 -27.27 11.00 -10.78
C GLU A 32 -26.01 10.46 -11.48
N PRO A 33 -25.38 11.23 -12.40
CA PRO A 33 -24.22 10.73 -13.13
C PRO A 33 -23.13 10.31 -12.15
N PRO A 34 -22.49 9.14 -12.35
CA PRO A 34 -21.48 8.65 -11.43
C PRO A 34 -20.38 9.70 -11.31
N THR A 35 -20.13 10.16 -10.08
CA THR A 35 -18.98 11.01 -9.79
C THR A 35 -17.73 10.31 -10.33
N PRO A 36 -16.84 10.98 -11.08
CA PRO A 36 -15.65 10.34 -11.65
C PRO A 36 -14.83 9.72 -10.52
N THR A 37 -14.81 8.39 -10.48
CA THR A 37 -14.09 7.63 -9.47
C THR A 37 -12.60 7.97 -9.60
N PRO A 38 -11.93 8.43 -8.52
CA PRO A 38 -10.48 8.56 -8.52
C PRO A 38 -9.86 7.26 -9.04
N ARG A 39 -8.78 7.33 -9.84
CA ARG A 39 -8.08 6.15 -10.36
C ARG A 39 -7.45 5.36 -9.19
N ARG A 40 -8.27 4.54 -8.55
CA ARG A 40 -7.95 3.62 -7.46
C ARG A 40 -7.19 2.43 -8.03
N MET A 41 -6.27 1.86 -7.26
CA MET A 41 -5.69 0.56 -7.61
C MET A 41 -6.83 -0.44 -7.83
N THR A 42 -6.98 -0.87 -9.07
CA THR A 42 -7.96 -1.87 -9.46
C THR A 42 -7.41 -3.26 -9.22
N GLN A 43 -8.32 -4.22 -9.17
CA GLN A 43 -7.96 -5.63 -9.18
C GLN A 43 -7.06 -5.92 -10.40
N PRO A 44 -5.94 -6.64 -10.23
CA PRO A 44 -5.03 -6.86 -11.34
C PRO A 44 -5.65 -7.78 -12.39
N GLU A 45 -5.63 -7.38 -13.65
CA GLU A 45 -6.35 -8.02 -14.77
C GLU A 45 -6.08 -9.53 -14.89
N TRP A 46 -4.88 -9.99 -14.52
CA TRP A 46 -4.51 -11.39 -14.63
C TRP A 46 -5.27 -12.34 -13.69
N TRP A 47 -5.98 -11.82 -12.67
CA TRP A 47 -6.79 -12.66 -11.78
C TRP A 47 -7.93 -13.40 -12.52
N MET A 48 -8.38 -12.85 -13.66
CA MET A 48 -9.34 -13.49 -14.57
C MET A 48 -8.67 -14.06 -15.83
N SER A 49 -7.44 -13.67 -16.14
CA SER A 49 -6.71 -14.09 -17.33
C SER A 49 -5.21 -14.11 -17.08
N ALA A 50 -4.72 -15.21 -16.49
CA ALA A 50 -3.32 -15.34 -16.16
C ALA A 50 -2.44 -15.20 -17.42
N PRO A 51 -1.28 -14.52 -17.34
CA PRO A 51 -0.35 -14.46 -18.45
C PRO A 51 0.14 -15.88 -18.81
N PRO A 52 0.53 -16.14 -20.08
CA PRO A 52 0.99 -17.47 -20.50
C PRO A 52 2.17 -18.02 -19.69
N SER A 53 3.03 -17.14 -19.17
CA SER A 53 4.16 -17.49 -18.31
C SER A 53 3.78 -17.75 -16.84
N GLY A 54 2.52 -17.55 -16.47
CA GLY A 54 2.08 -17.45 -15.08
C GLY A 54 2.45 -16.09 -14.44
N PRO A 55 1.79 -15.73 -13.32
CA PRO A 55 2.06 -14.48 -12.61
C PRO A 55 3.45 -14.50 -11.98
N THR A 56 4.14 -13.36 -12.01
CA THR A 56 5.42 -13.19 -11.30
C THR A 56 5.20 -13.10 -9.78
N GLN A 57 6.27 -13.23 -8.99
CA GLN A 57 6.20 -12.99 -7.54
C GLN A 57 5.67 -11.58 -7.22
N LEU A 58 6.03 -10.58 -8.02
CA LEU A 58 5.57 -9.20 -7.85
C LEU A 58 4.09 -9.03 -8.20
N ASP A 59 3.61 -9.75 -9.22
CA ASP A 59 2.18 -9.80 -9.55
C ASP A 59 1.40 -10.34 -8.36
N LEU A 60 1.81 -11.50 -7.85
CA LEU A 60 1.20 -12.12 -6.67
C LEU A 60 1.22 -11.18 -5.46
N GLY A 61 2.34 -10.48 -5.22
CA GLY A 61 2.48 -9.51 -4.15
C GLY A 61 1.51 -8.34 -4.25
N LYS A 62 1.37 -7.78 -5.46
CA LYS A 62 0.41 -6.71 -5.75
C LYS A 62 -1.02 -7.17 -5.55
N PHE A 63 -1.36 -8.40 -5.96
CA PHE A 63 -2.69 -8.97 -5.74
C PHE A 63 -2.97 -9.19 -4.25
N THR A 64 -2.01 -9.74 -3.51
CA THR A 64 -2.12 -9.90 -2.06
C THR A 64 -2.32 -8.54 -1.37
N TYR A 65 -1.57 -7.52 -1.78
CA TYR A 65 -1.74 -6.16 -1.28
C TYR A 65 -3.15 -5.62 -1.56
N TRP A 66 -3.61 -5.73 -2.81
CA TRP A 66 -4.94 -5.29 -3.21
C TRP A 66 -6.04 -5.99 -2.39
N LYS A 67 -5.91 -7.30 -2.19
CA LYS A 67 -6.94 -8.13 -1.53
C LYS A 67 -7.00 -7.93 -0.03
N TYR A 68 -5.85 -7.79 0.64
CA TYR A 68 -5.77 -7.86 2.10
C TYR A 68 -5.34 -6.55 2.78
N CYS A 69 -4.66 -5.64 2.07
CA CYS A 69 -4.00 -4.48 2.67
C CYS A 69 -4.62 -3.15 2.22
N LEU A 70 -5.04 -3.05 0.96
CA LEU A 70 -5.45 -1.80 0.30
C LEU A 70 -6.55 -1.05 1.04
N VAL A 71 -7.57 -1.77 1.53
CA VAL A 71 -8.73 -1.12 2.18
C VAL A 71 -8.32 -0.29 3.40
N CYS A 72 -7.30 -0.73 4.13
CA CYS A 72 -6.79 -0.04 5.31
C CYS A 72 -5.60 0.88 4.99
N HIS A 73 -4.64 0.39 4.20
CA HIS A 73 -3.38 1.11 3.96
C HIS A 73 -3.39 2.03 2.73
N GLY A 74 -4.46 1.96 1.93
CA GLY A 74 -4.63 2.78 0.74
C GLY A 74 -4.02 2.18 -0.51
N ASP A 75 -4.49 2.67 -1.66
CA ASP A 75 -4.05 2.23 -2.99
C ASP A 75 -2.60 2.61 -3.33
N LYS A 76 -2.06 3.62 -2.64
CA LYS A 76 -0.67 4.08 -2.74
C LYS A 76 0.10 3.85 -1.44
N GLY A 77 -0.46 3.12 -0.48
CA GLY A 77 0.15 2.90 0.84
C GLY A 77 0.21 4.16 1.71
N GLN A 78 -0.61 5.17 1.42
CA GLN A 78 -0.67 6.47 2.10
C GLN A 78 -1.34 6.44 3.48
N GLY A 79 -1.82 5.27 3.90
CA GLY A 79 -2.52 5.08 5.16
C GLY A 79 -3.97 5.57 5.15
N LEU A 80 -4.76 5.10 6.10
CA LEU A 80 -6.20 5.33 6.12
C LEU A 80 -6.57 6.80 6.32
N ALA A 81 -5.76 7.53 7.11
CA ALA A 81 -5.97 8.93 7.41
C ALA A 81 -6.19 9.78 6.15
N THR A 82 -5.40 9.48 5.11
CA THR A 82 -5.50 10.09 3.80
C THR A 82 -6.44 9.31 2.88
N TRP A 83 -6.39 7.99 2.93
CA TRP A 83 -7.12 7.13 2.00
C TRP A 83 -8.64 7.26 2.08
N ARG A 84 -9.20 7.47 3.29
CA ARG A 84 -10.65 7.57 3.51
C ARG A 84 -11.35 8.63 2.66
N TYR A 85 -10.66 9.71 2.30
CA TYR A 85 -11.20 10.78 1.45
C TYR A 85 -11.44 10.36 0.00
N SER A 86 -10.97 9.18 -0.39
CA SER A 86 -11.23 8.58 -1.71
C SER A 86 -12.53 7.78 -1.76
N PHE A 87 -13.30 7.73 -0.66
CA PHE A 87 -14.63 7.11 -0.56
C PHE A 87 -15.71 8.19 -0.43
N PRO A 88 -16.98 7.87 -0.72
CA PRO A 88 -18.11 8.72 -0.37
C PRO A 88 -18.09 9.10 1.13
N THR A 89 -18.54 10.30 1.48
CA THR A 89 -18.54 10.79 2.87
C THR A 89 -19.36 9.91 3.82
N SER A 90 -20.37 9.21 3.31
CA SER A 90 -21.17 8.21 4.04
C SER A 90 -20.37 6.97 4.48
N GLU A 91 -19.18 6.75 3.92
CA GLU A 91 -18.32 5.59 4.16
C GLU A 91 -17.02 5.94 4.90
N TRP A 92 -16.80 7.23 5.23
CA TRP A 92 -15.57 7.67 5.93
C TRP A 92 -15.46 7.13 7.35
N ASP A 93 -16.60 6.86 7.98
CA ASP A 93 -16.66 6.31 9.33
C ASP A 93 -16.56 4.78 9.31
N CYS A 94 -15.39 4.30 8.86
CA CYS A 94 -15.07 2.89 8.79
C CYS A 94 -15.14 2.22 10.18
N ALA A 95 -14.98 3.00 11.25
CA ALA A 95 -14.95 2.51 12.63
C ALA A 95 -16.35 2.38 13.25
N ASN A 96 -17.33 3.24 12.94
CA ASN A 96 -18.65 3.20 13.59
C ASN A 96 -19.79 2.64 12.71
N LYS A 97 -19.49 2.10 11.51
CA LYS A 97 -20.50 1.45 10.65
C LYS A 97 -20.20 -0.03 10.40
N MET A 98 -21.25 -0.84 10.55
CA MET A 98 -21.40 -2.27 10.20
C MET A 98 -20.41 -3.27 10.85
N CYS A 99 -19.14 -3.30 10.46
CA CYS A 99 -18.23 -4.42 10.76
C CYS A 99 -17.01 -4.08 11.64
N HIS A 100 -16.76 -2.81 11.99
CA HIS A 100 -15.63 -2.43 12.85
C HIS A 100 -16.01 -1.61 14.09
N SER A 101 -17.31 -1.47 14.35
CA SER A 101 -17.88 -0.83 15.54
C SER A 101 -17.79 -1.70 16.79
N GLY A 102 -17.36 -2.96 16.63
CA GLY A 102 -17.35 -3.95 17.71
C GLY A 102 -18.75 -4.46 18.09
N GLU A 103 -19.80 -4.08 17.35
CA GLU A 103 -21.16 -4.60 17.57
C GLU A 103 -21.45 -5.84 16.71
N GLU A 104 -22.02 -6.87 17.33
CA GLU A 104 -22.54 -8.12 16.74
C GLU A 104 -23.60 -7.86 15.64
N PRO A 105 -23.80 -8.75 14.63
CA PRO A 105 -23.49 -10.19 14.63
C PRO A 105 -22.41 -10.63 13.62
N LEU A 106 -21.59 -9.72 13.09
CA LEU A 106 -20.75 -9.99 11.91
C LEU A 106 -19.25 -10.20 12.18
N CYS A 107 -18.85 -10.66 13.36
CA CYS A 107 -17.43 -10.90 13.68
C CYS A 107 -16.56 -9.63 13.52
N GLY A 108 -17.06 -8.49 14.02
CA GLY A 108 -16.32 -7.24 13.93
C GLY A 108 -15.04 -7.23 14.77
N PHE A 109 -14.04 -6.48 14.33
CA PHE A 109 -12.80 -6.28 15.09
C PHE A 109 -12.60 -4.80 15.41
N THR A 110 -11.93 -4.50 16.53
CA THR A 110 -11.56 -3.13 16.89
C THR A 110 -10.67 -2.55 15.81
N PHE A 111 -11.17 -1.49 15.16
CA PHE A 111 -10.48 -0.84 14.06
C PHE A 111 -9.09 -0.36 14.49
N PRO A 112 -7.99 -0.90 13.92
CA PRO A 112 -6.65 -0.44 14.25
C PRO A 112 -6.33 0.87 13.52
N GLU A 113 -5.39 1.63 14.04
CA GLU A 113 -4.72 2.62 13.21
C GLU A 113 -4.02 1.92 12.03
N ALA A 114 -4.32 2.35 10.81
CA ALA A 114 -3.71 1.85 9.59
C ALA A 114 -2.79 2.92 9.01
N PRO A 115 -1.50 2.93 9.40
CA PRO A 115 -0.57 3.98 9.01
C PRO A 115 -0.18 3.90 7.54
N ALA A 116 0.49 4.95 7.07
CA ALA A 116 1.19 4.90 5.79
C ALA A 116 2.31 3.85 5.84
N ILE A 117 2.38 3.03 4.80
CA ILE A 117 3.37 1.97 4.63
C ILE A 117 4.25 2.18 3.38
N LEU A 118 3.86 3.10 2.50
CA LEU A 118 4.69 3.56 1.38
C LEU A 118 4.84 5.08 1.46
N GLY A 119 5.99 5.57 0.98
CA GLY A 119 6.39 6.97 1.07
C GLY A 119 7.61 7.21 1.96
N GLU A 120 7.90 8.47 2.20
CA GLU A 120 8.98 8.89 3.09
C GLU A 120 8.69 8.51 4.54
N ASN A 121 9.73 8.12 5.28
CA ASN A 121 9.66 7.75 6.70
C ASN A 121 8.69 6.59 7.03
N THR A 122 8.23 5.82 6.05
CA THR A 122 7.46 4.60 6.27
C THR A 122 8.36 3.37 6.38
N LEU A 123 7.87 2.34 7.09
CA LEU A 123 8.59 1.07 7.30
C LEU A 123 9.98 1.22 7.94
N THR A 124 10.30 2.38 8.52
CA THR A 124 11.60 2.74 9.15
C THR A 124 12.03 1.84 10.30
N ARG A 125 11.15 0.96 10.77
CA ARG A 125 11.41 -0.01 11.84
C ARG A 125 11.97 -1.33 11.34
N PHE A 126 11.98 -1.55 10.03
CA PHE A 126 12.45 -2.79 9.41
C PHE A 126 13.65 -2.46 8.53
N ALA A 127 14.84 -2.89 8.97
CA ALA A 127 16.06 -2.69 8.21
C ALA A 127 16.08 -3.56 6.94
N THR A 128 15.52 -4.77 7.03
CA THR A 128 15.61 -5.77 5.94
C THR A 128 14.25 -6.32 5.54
N ALA A 129 14.20 -6.91 4.34
CA ALA A 129 13.02 -7.62 3.86
C ALA A 129 12.64 -8.82 4.76
N ASP A 130 13.62 -9.43 5.43
CA ASP A 130 13.40 -10.53 6.40
C ASP A 130 12.67 -10.04 7.66
N GLU A 131 13.08 -8.90 8.22
CA GLU A 131 12.39 -8.29 9.38
C GLU A 131 10.95 -7.88 9.05
N LEU A 132 10.72 -7.38 7.82
CA LEU A 132 9.38 -7.08 7.35
C LEU A 132 8.54 -8.35 7.19
N PHE A 133 9.11 -9.43 6.65
CA PHE A 133 8.44 -10.73 6.54
C PHE A 133 8.00 -11.24 7.91
N ASP A 134 8.89 -11.22 8.89
CA ASP A 134 8.60 -11.70 10.26
C ASP A 134 7.45 -10.90 10.88
N TYR A 135 7.44 -9.58 10.70
CA TYR A 135 6.35 -8.74 11.19
C TYR A 135 5.02 -9.04 10.48
N LEU A 136 5.02 -9.08 9.14
CA LEU A 136 3.81 -9.31 8.35
C LEU A 136 3.21 -10.68 8.66
N SER A 137 4.02 -11.73 8.69
CA SER A 137 3.55 -13.09 8.97
C SER A 137 2.98 -13.28 10.38
N ALA A 138 3.44 -12.48 11.36
CA ALA A 138 2.96 -12.55 12.73
C ALA A 138 1.78 -11.62 13.04
N ARG A 139 1.65 -10.48 12.33
CA ARG A 139 0.74 -9.39 12.72
C ARG A 139 -0.27 -9.00 11.65
N MET A 140 -0.06 -9.42 10.41
CA MET A 140 -0.89 -9.04 9.27
C MET A 140 -1.43 -10.29 8.52
N PRO A 141 -2.55 -10.16 7.79
CA PRO A 141 -3.52 -9.07 7.85
C PRO A 141 -4.13 -8.92 9.26
N TYR A 142 -4.49 -7.70 9.65
CA TYR A 142 -4.94 -7.44 11.03
C TYR A 142 -6.21 -8.22 11.39
N GLN A 143 -7.13 -8.30 10.43
CA GLN A 143 -8.42 -8.99 10.54
C GLN A 143 -8.32 -10.52 10.62
N ASP A 144 -7.21 -11.11 10.13
CA ASP A 144 -7.03 -12.55 10.06
C ASP A 144 -5.54 -12.89 10.00
N ARG A 145 -4.91 -12.99 11.18
CA ARG A 145 -3.47 -13.21 11.30
C ARG A 145 -3.11 -14.62 10.84
N GLY A 146 -2.11 -14.73 9.97
CA GLY A 146 -1.70 -16.02 9.40
C GLY A 146 -2.62 -16.55 8.30
N ALA A 147 -3.52 -15.71 7.77
CA ALA A 147 -4.39 -16.06 6.64
C ALA A 147 -3.62 -16.35 5.34
N LEU A 148 -2.39 -15.84 5.22
CA LEU A 148 -1.55 -15.99 4.04
C LEU A 148 -0.56 -17.13 4.22
N SER A 149 -0.28 -17.83 3.13
CA SER A 149 0.83 -18.76 3.03
C SER A 149 2.17 -18.04 3.10
N ARG A 150 3.24 -18.78 3.40
CA ARG A 150 4.61 -18.26 3.40
C ARG A 150 4.99 -17.60 2.07
N ASP A 151 4.59 -18.18 0.94
CA ASP A 151 4.94 -17.66 -0.39
C ASP A 151 4.16 -16.36 -0.72
N GLU A 152 2.93 -16.23 -0.24
CA GLU A 152 2.16 -14.99 -0.34
C GLU A 152 2.78 -13.86 0.49
N TYR A 153 3.32 -14.17 1.68
CA TYR A 153 4.07 -13.18 2.46
C TYR A 153 5.36 -12.76 1.76
N TRP A 154 6.13 -13.69 1.18
CA TRP A 154 7.31 -13.32 0.39
C TRP A 154 6.96 -12.48 -0.83
N SER A 155 5.87 -12.81 -1.51
CA SER A 155 5.36 -12.03 -2.63
C SER A 155 4.97 -10.61 -2.20
N LEU A 156 4.28 -10.47 -1.06
CA LEU A 156 3.91 -9.18 -0.50
C LEU A 156 5.14 -8.35 -0.11
N VAL A 157 6.16 -8.95 0.52
CA VAL A 157 7.42 -8.29 0.84
C VAL A 157 8.14 -7.83 -0.43
N ALA A 158 8.21 -8.67 -1.47
CA ALA A 158 8.80 -8.32 -2.75
C ALA A 158 8.10 -7.10 -3.38
N TYR A 159 6.77 -7.08 -3.36
CA TYR A 159 5.99 -5.95 -3.84
C TYR A 159 6.31 -4.67 -3.05
N LEU A 160 6.32 -4.71 -1.72
CA LEU A 160 6.63 -3.53 -0.89
C LEU A 160 8.07 -3.04 -1.09
N ALA A 161 9.05 -3.94 -1.17
CA ALA A 161 10.44 -3.58 -1.46
C ALA A 161 10.59 -2.93 -2.85
N GLN A 162 9.88 -3.45 -3.86
CA GLN A 162 9.87 -2.86 -5.20
C GLN A 162 9.23 -1.45 -5.18
N GLN A 163 8.11 -1.25 -4.48
CA GLN A 163 7.47 0.06 -4.36
C GLN A 163 8.38 1.09 -3.66
N ARG A 164 9.33 0.62 -2.83
CA ARG A 164 10.37 1.46 -2.21
C ARG A 164 11.61 1.66 -3.09
N GLY A 165 11.70 0.99 -4.24
CA GLY A 165 12.87 1.03 -5.12
C GLY A 165 14.08 0.26 -4.58
N THR A 166 13.89 -0.61 -3.57
CA THR A 166 14.98 -1.42 -3.00
C THR A 166 15.10 -2.80 -3.62
N LEU A 167 14.13 -3.19 -4.44
CA LEU A 167 14.15 -4.41 -5.23
C LEU A 167 14.07 -4.05 -6.72
N ALA A 168 14.89 -4.73 -7.53
CA ALA A 168 14.83 -4.61 -8.99
C ALA A 168 13.45 -5.01 -9.54
N ARG A 169 13.13 -4.57 -10.76
CA ARG A 169 11.81 -4.81 -11.37
C ARG A 169 11.46 -6.29 -11.55
N ASP A 170 12.47 -7.14 -11.69
CA ASP A 170 12.42 -8.59 -11.83
C ASP A 170 13.04 -9.32 -10.62
N GLY A 171 13.32 -8.58 -9.55
CA GLY A 171 13.91 -9.13 -8.33
C GLY A 171 12.96 -10.10 -7.64
N ILE A 172 13.54 -11.15 -7.06
CA ILE A 172 12.83 -12.16 -6.29
C ILE A 172 13.30 -12.08 -4.83
N VAL A 173 12.36 -12.14 -3.90
CA VAL A 173 12.65 -12.25 -2.47
C VAL A 173 12.41 -13.69 -2.03
N THR A 174 13.39 -14.26 -1.33
CA THR A 174 13.37 -15.60 -0.75
C THR A 174 13.90 -15.55 0.67
N ALA A 175 13.68 -16.60 1.44
CA ALA A 175 14.28 -16.74 2.77
C ALA A 175 15.82 -16.69 2.75
N THR A 176 16.46 -17.00 1.62
CA THR A 176 17.93 -17.00 1.52
C THR A 176 18.52 -15.63 1.24
N ASN A 177 17.78 -14.71 0.60
CA ASN A 177 18.28 -13.39 0.23
C ASN A 177 17.63 -12.23 1.01
N ALA A 178 16.51 -12.45 1.71
CA ALA A 178 15.74 -11.39 2.34
C ALA A 178 16.54 -10.56 3.37
N ARG A 179 17.50 -11.18 4.06
CA ARG A 179 18.39 -10.50 5.01
C ARG A 179 19.37 -9.52 4.34
N ALA A 180 19.64 -9.71 3.05
CA ALA A 180 20.53 -8.85 2.26
C ALA A 180 19.79 -7.72 1.54
N ILE A 181 18.45 -7.75 1.52
CA ILE A 181 17.63 -6.71 0.88
C ILE A 181 17.31 -5.65 1.92
N ASP A 182 17.99 -4.50 1.81
CA ASP A 182 17.77 -3.32 2.64
C ASP A 182 16.42 -2.65 2.28
N LEU A 183 15.66 -2.17 3.27
CA LEU A 183 14.42 -1.42 3.08
C LEU A 183 14.59 0.10 3.27
N HIS A 184 15.80 0.54 3.62
CA HIS A 184 16.20 1.93 3.78
C HIS A 184 17.25 2.26 2.72
N PRO A 185 16.84 2.48 1.45
CA PRO A 185 17.79 2.91 0.45
C PRO A 185 18.39 4.24 0.95
N GLN A 186 19.69 4.24 1.20
CA GLN A 186 20.39 5.46 1.55
C GLN A 186 20.08 6.50 0.47
N PRO A 187 19.68 7.73 0.82
CA PRO A 187 19.59 8.77 -0.17
C PRO A 187 20.98 8.86 -0.80
N LEU A 188 21.07 8.52 -2.09
CA LEU A 188 22.29 8.73 -2.86
C LEU A 188 22.58 10.22 -2.71
N LEU A 189 23.54 10.58 -1.86
CA LEU A 189 24.18 11.87 -1.89
C LEU A 189 24.82 11.93 -3.27
N ALA A 190 24.04 12.38 -4.25
CA ALA A 190 24.49 12.48 -5.62
C ALA A 190 25.79 13.31 -5.57
N PRO A 191 26.84 12.93 -6.31
CA PRO A 191 28.14 13.62 -6.30
C PRO A 191 28.09 15.08 -6.82
N VAL A 192 26.89 15.65 -6.98
CA VAL A 192 26.59 17.03 -7.40
C VAL A 192 27.25 18.07 -6.50
N ILE A 193 27.49 17.76 -5.22
CA ILE A 193 28.13 18.69 -4.28
C ILE A 193 29.64 18.83 -4.56
N LEU A 194 30.32 17.80 -5.07
CA LEU A 194 31.75 17.86 -5.39
C LEU A 194 32.04 18.58 -6.73
N ALA A 195 31.13 18.46 -7.71
CA ALA A 195 31.33 19.09 -9.03
C ALA A 195 31.09 20.61 -9.03
N THR A 196 30.18 21.10 -8.19
CA THR A 196 29.89 22.56 -8.07
C THR A 196 30.93 23.30 -7.24
N GLY A 197 31.48 22.68 -6.19
CA GLY A 197 32.56 23.26 -5.39
C GLY A 197 33.87 23.46 -6.17
N ALA A 198 34.26 22.48 -7.00
CA ALA A 198 35.48 22.54 -7.79
C ALA A 198 35.42 23.59 -8.91
N THR A 199 34.25 23.80 -9.51
CA THR A 199 34.04 24.81 -10.56
C THR A 199 34.02 26.23 -9.98
N LEU A 200 33.40 26.45 -8.82
CA LEU A 200 33.45 27.74 -8.13
C LEU A 200 34.87 28.11 -7.67
N LEU A 201 35.64 27.17 -7.11
CA LEU A 201 37.03 27.43 -6.73
C LEU A 201 37.94 27.73 -7.93
N ALA A 202 37.74 27.06 -9.07
CA ALA A 202 38.49 27.32 -10.30
C ALA A 202 38.18 28.72 -10.87
N LEU A 203 36.91 29.14 -10.85
CA LEU A 203 36.51 30.47 -11.33
C LEU A 203 37.03 31.60 -10.42
N VAL A 204 36.98 31.42 -9.10
CA VAL A 204 37.54 32.39 -8.14
C VAL A 204 39.06 32.48 -8.28
N GLY A 205 39.75 31.34 -8.42
CA GLY A 205 41.19 31.30 -8.68
C GLY A 205 41.57 32.03 -9.97
N PHE A 206 40.83 31.79 -11.06
CA PHE A 206 41.08 32.45 -12.35
C PHE A 206 40.83 33.97 -12.30
N ALA A 207 39.76 34.40 -11.61
CA ALA A 207 39.45 35.81 -11.41
C ALA A 207 40.54 36.54 -10.59
N LEU A 208 41.05 35.90 -9.53
CA LEU A 208 42.15 36.44 -8.72
C LEU A 208 43.44 36.60 -9.54
N VAL A 209 43.81 35.60 -10.35
CA VAL A 209 44.99 35.68 -11.22
C VAL A 209 44.87 36.84 -12.21
N ILE A 210 43.71 37.04 -12.84
CA ILE A 210 43.47 38.18 -13.74
C ILE A 210 43.59 39.51 -12.99
N PHE A 211 43.00 39.61 -11.80
CA PHE A 211 43.03 40.83 -10.98
C PHE A 211 44.48 41.21 -10.60
N PHE A 212 45.27 40.26 -10.11
CA PHE A 212 46.67 40.52 -9.74
C PHE A 212 47.55 40.82 -10.96
N LYS A 213 47.29 40.19 -12.12
CA LYS A 213 48.02 40.49 -13.36
C LYS A 213 47.72 41.91 -13.87
N ARG A 214 46.45 42.35 -13.80
CA ARG A 214 46.07 43.73 -14.18
C ARG A 214 46.70 44.78 -13.27
N ARG A 215 46.74 44.55 -11.96
CA ARG A 215 47.37 45.47 -11.00
C ARG A 215 48.87 45.68 -11.24
N LYS A 216 49.59 44.64 -11.67
CA LYS A 216 51.04 44.71 -11.94
C LYS A 216 51.39 45.52 -13.20
N ILE A 217 50.44 45.72 -14.12
CA ILE A 217 50.66 46.47 -15.37
C ILE A 217 50.36 47.98 -15.18
N SER A 218 49.65 48.34 -14.10
CA SER A 218 49.21 49.72 -13.82
C SER A 218 50.09 50.49 -12.83
N ASN A 219 51.23 49.91 -12.41
CA ASN A 219 52.30 50.56 -11.65
C ASN A 219 53.59 50.53 -12.47
#